data_AF-A0A382FB65-F1
#
_entry.id   AF-A0A382FB65-F1
#
_cell.length_a   1.000
_cell.length_b   1.000
_cell.length_c   1.000
_cell.angle_alpha   90.00
_cell.angle_beta   90.00
_cell.angle_gamma   90.00
#
_symmetry.space_group_name_H-M   'P 1'
#
loop_
_entity.id
_entity.type
_entity.pdbx_description
1 polymer ?
#
loop_
_entity_poly.entity_id
_entity_poly.type
_entity_poly.pdbx_seq_one_letter_code
_entity_poly.pdbx_strand_id
1 'polypeptide(L)'
;MIDLFEIYDNYILDKRDENYEKRYEGNDDWLHASGAGMCVRKHYYAYVEKLPTPDKDSDTMRLFRLGDLVHTDMQKALQLYADENNLEVYIETEITIPRLNVRSFIDAMIVEDGALYDIKTCNDYKWQSLFSKHGSLDNARNYMVQLGTYGLYFRDNGMDIKKMSLLFYNKNDSRVKEAKVSRTYIDTAERYWKKVKELFKDGLPP
;
A
#
# COMPACT_ATOMS: atom_id res chain seq x y z
N MET A 1 -9.79 30.32 -24.65
CA MET A 1 -10.38 30.33 -23.29
C MET A 1 -9.54 29.37 -22.45
N ILE A 2 -9.22 29.69 -21.20
CA ILE A 2 -8.40 28.82 -20.36
C ILE A 2 -9.27 27.64 -19.87
N ASP A 3 -8.82 26.40 -20.08
CA ASP A 3 -9.48 25.19 -19.57
C ASP A 3 -8.82 24.75 -18.26
N LEU A 4 -9.54 24.94 -17.15
CA LEU A 4 -9.04 24.59 -15.83
C LEU A 4 -9.01 23.06 -15.58
N PHE A 5 -9.87 22.30 -16.26
CA PHE A 5 -9.90 20.83 -16.13
C PHE A 5 -8.65 20.23 -16.74
N GLU A 6 -8.31 20.65 -17.96
CA GLU A 6 -7.10 20.22 -18.66
C GLU A 6 -5.84 20.58 -17.88
N ILE A 7 -5.75 21.81 -17.34
CA ILE A 7 -4.61 22.25 -16.52
C ILE A 7 -4.45 21.34 -15.30
N TYR A 8 -5.55 21.02 -14.60
CA TYR A 8 -5.48 20.20 -13.39
C TYR A 8 -5.16 18.73 -13.72
N ASP A 9 -5.72 18.18 -14.79
CA ASP A 9 -5.44 16.81 -15.22
C ASP A 9 -3.98 16.64 -15.64
N ASN A 10 -3.45 17.58 -16.42
CA ASN A 10 -2.04 17.57 -16.82
C ASN A 10 -1.12 17.68 -15.59
N TYR A 11 -1.45 18.57 -14.63
CA TYR A 11 -0.70 18.66 -13.38
C TYR A 11 -0.68 17.34 -12.59
N ILE A 12 -1.80 16.59 -12.56
CA ILE A 12 -1.84 15.28 -11.91
C ILE A 12 -0.97 14.26 -12.65
N LEU A 13 -0.99 14.26 -13.99
CA LEU A 13 -0.19 13.35 -14.81
C LEU A 13 1.31 13.61 -14.62
N ASP A 14 1.75 14.88 -14.65
CA ASP A 14 3.14 15.25 -14.40
C ASP A 14 3.60 14.74 -13.01
N LYS A 15 2.75 14.93 -11.98
CA LYS A 15 3.04 14.44 -10.62
C LYS A 15 3.11 12.92 -10.52
N ARG A 16 2.27 12.21 -11.26
CA ARG A 16 2.32 10.74 -11.34
C ARG A 16 3.65 10.30 -11.94
N ASP A 17 4.07 10.92 -13.02
CA ASP A 17 5.28 10.53 -13.74
C ASP A 17 6.53 10.76 -12.89
N GLU A 18 6.62 11.92 -12.22
CA GLU A 18 7.68 12.18 -11.24
C GLU A 18 7.74 11.11 -10.13
N ASN A 19 6.58 10.67 -9.63
CA ASN A 19 6.50 9.65 -8.58
C ASN A 19 6.82 8.26 -9.13
N TYR A 20 6.39 7.96 -10.36
CA TYR A 20 6.62 6.68 -11.01
C TYR A 20 8.10 6.49 -11.30
N GLU A 21 8.76 7.48 -11.89
CA GLU A 21 10.20 7.48 -12.18
C GLU A 21 11.00 7.22 -10.90
N LYS A 22 10.75 8.01 -9.85
CA LYS A 22 11.43 7.85 -8.55
C LYS A 22 11.26 6.48 -7.93
N ARG A 23 10.09 5.85 -8.09
CA ARG A 23 9.75 4.60 -7.41
C ARG A 23 9.99 3.37 -8.26
N TYR A 24 9.86 3.40 -9.58
CA TYR A 24 9.76 2.17 -10.37
C TYR A 24 10.83 2.04 -11.44
N GLU A 25 11.48 3.14 -11.86
CA GLU A 25 12.55 3.06 -12.85
C GLU A 25 13.66 2.11 -12.37
N GLY A 26 14.03 1.15 -13.23
CA GLY A 26 15.06 0.15 -12.93
C GLY A 26 14.66 -0.97 -11.97
N ASN A 27 13.39 -1.05 -11.54
CA ASN A 27 12.92 -2.01 -10.53
C ASN A 27 11.81 -2.96 -11.04
N ASP A 28 11.69 -3.12 -12.36
CA ASP A 28 10.61 -3.86 -13.02
C ASP A 28 10.58 -5.36 -12.66
N ASP A 29 11.70 -5.91 -12.20
CA ASP A 29 11.81 -7.33 -11.86
C ASP A 29 11.34 -7.65 -10.43
N TRP A 30 11.00 -6.64 -9.62
CA TRP A 30 10.58 -6.81 -8.23
C TRP A 30 9.05 -6.83 -8.07
N LEU A 31 8.52 -7.84 -7.38
CA LEU A 31 7.11 -7.85 -6.97
C LEU A 31 6.84 -6.70 -6.00
N HIS A 32 5.68 -6.03 -6.11
CA HIS A 32 5.32 -4.95 -5.20
C HIS A 32 4.28 -5.38 -4.16
N ALA A 33 4.47 -5.01 -2.89
CA ALA A 33 3.58 -5.45 -1.81
C ALA A 33 2.13 -4.95 -1.93
N SER A 34 1.89 -3.84 -2.64
CA SER A 34 0.53 -3.38 -2.96
C SER A 34 -0.28 -4.39 -3.80
N GLY A 35 0.39 -5.33 -4.46
CA GLY A 35 -0.26 -6.43 -5.14
C GLY A 35 -0.58 -7.64 -4.26
N ALA A 36 -0.20 -7.63 -2.99
CA ALA A 36 -0.43 -8.75 -2.09
C ALA A 36 -1.90 -9.17 -2.02
N GLY A 37 -2.15 -10.48 -2.04
CA GLY A 37 -3.51 -11.04 -2.01
C GLY A 37 -4.30 -10.89 -3.31
N MET A 38 -3.72 -10.36 -4.39
CA MET A 38 -4.34 -10.35 -5.71
C MET A 38 -4.16 -11.71 -6.43
N CYS A 39 -4.89 -11.84 -7.55
CA CYS A 39 -4.77 -12.98 -8.47
C CYS A 39 -3.31 -13.19 -8.91
N VAL A 40 -2.80 -14.42 -8.77
CA VAL A 40 -1.40 -14.75 -9.10
C VAL A 40 -1.11 -14.51 -10.58
N ARG A 41 -2.07 -14.77 -11.48
CA ARG A 41 -1.92 -14.49 -12.92
C ARG A 41 -1.73 -13.01 -13.20
N LYS A 42 -2.31 -12.12 -12.38
CA LYS A 42 -2.09 -10.67 -12.51
C LYS A 42 -0.62 -10.32 -12.24
N HIS A 43 0.00 -10.97 -11.26
CA HIS A 43 1.44 -10.83 -11.05
C HIS A 43 2.22 -11.42 -12.22
N TYR A 44 1.86 -12.61 -12.70
CA TYR A 44 2.55 -13.25 -13.82
C TYR A 44 2.58 -12.36 -15.06
N TYR A 45 1.43 -11.81 -15.47
CA TYR A 45 1.35 -10.94 -16.63
C TYR A 45 2.11 -9.61 -16.45
N ALA A 46 2.11 -9.05 -15.25
CA ALA A 46 2.82 -7.80 -14.97
C ALA A 46 4.34 -7.98 -14.90
N TYR A 47 4.82 -9.07 -14.29
CA TYR A 47 6.23 -9.23 -13.91
C TYR A 47 7.00 -10.21 -14.79
N VAL A 48 6.34 -11.28 -15.28
CA VAL A 48 6.99 -12.28 -16.15
C VAL A 48 6.81 -11.91 -17.62
N GLU A 49 5.57 -11.66 -18.04
CA GLU A 49 5.27 -11.29 -19.43
C GLU A 49 5.48 -9.80 -19.72
N LYS A 50 5.65 -8.98 -18.67
CA LYS A 50 5.86 -7.52 -18.76
C LYS A 50 4.82 -6.82 -19.65
N LEU A 51 3.55 -7.26 -19.54
CA LEU A 51 2.47 -6.65 -20.31
C LEU A 51 2.27 -5.19 -19.87
N PRO A 52 2.03 -4.27 -20.82
CA PRO A 52 1.79 -2.88 -20.49
C PRO A 52 0.53 -2.75 -19.63
N THR A 53 0.59 -1.86 -18.64
CA THR A 53 -0.60 -1.49 -17.86
C THR A 53 -1.41 -0.50 -18.69
N PRO A 54 -2.73 -0.73 -18.87
CA PRO A 54 -3.57 0.24 -19.58
C PRO A 54 -3.62 1.55 -18.80
N ASP A 55 -3.62 2.65 -19.56
CA ASP A 55 -3.77 3.99 -19.01
C ASP A 55 -5.06 4.11 -18.19
N LYS A 56 -5.00 4.96 -17.17
CA LYS A 56 -6.15 5.31 -16.33
C LYS A 56 -6.78 6.59 -16.86
N ASP A 57 -8.10 6.64 -16.81
CA ASP A 57 -8.84 7.87 -17.10
C ASP A 57 -8.56 8.97 -16.06
N SER A 58 -8.88 10.22 -16.41
CA SER A 58 -8.62 11.37 -15.56
C SER A 58 -9.39 11.31 -14.23
N ASP A 59 -10.58 10.71 -14.21
CA ASP A 59 -11.35 10.51 -12.98
C ASP A 59 -10.63 9.58 -12.00
N THR A 60 -10.09 8.48 -12.49
CA THR A 60 -9.26 7.55 -11.71
C THR A 60 -8.00 8.24 -11.22
N MET A 61 -7.36 9.05 -12.07
CA MET A 61 -6.16 9.80 -11.69
C MET A 61 -6.44 10.82 -10.57
N ARG A 62 -7.57 11.54 -10.63
CA ARG A 62 -8.01 12.44 -9.56
C ARG A 62 -8.30 11.69 -8.25
N LEU A 63 -8.90 10.50 -8.34
CA LEU A 63 -9.14 9.65 -7.16
C LEU A 63 -7.83 9.19 -6.49
N PHE A 64 -6.80 8.88 -7.27
CA PHE A 64 -5.47 8.57 -6.76
C PHE A 64 -4.81 9.81 -6.13
N ARG A 65 -4.90 10.96 -6.80
CA ARG A 65 -4.39 12.22 -6.25
C ARG A 65 -5.00 12.55 -4.88
N LEU A 66 -6.30 12.37 -4.72
CA LEU A 66 -6.95 12.57 -3.42
C LEU A 66 -6.44 11.58 -2.36
N GLY A 67 -6.15 10.33 -2.76
CA GLY A 67 -5.47 9.36 -1.91
C GLY A 67 -4.10 9.86 -1.43
N ASP A 68 -3.26 10.28 -2.37
CA ASP A 68 -1.90 10.77 -2.09
C ASP A 68 -1.91 12.00 -1.18
N LEU A 69 -2.84 12.92 -1.39
CA LEU A 69 -3.00 14.11 -0.54
C LEU A 69 -3.31 13.72 0.90
N VAL A 70 -4.24 12.79 1.11
CA VAL A 70 -4.61 12.32 2.46
C VAL A 70 -3.44 11.58 3.12
N HIS A 71 -2.77 10.66 2.41
CA HIS A 71 -1.60 9.96 2.95
C HIS A 71 -0.51 10.94 3.36
N THR A 72 -0.14 11.84 2.45
CA THR A 72 0.91 12.85 2.67
C THR A 72 0.60 13.73 3.87
N ASP A 73 -0.64 14.18 4.03
CA ASP A 73 -1.04 15.05 5.13
C ASP A 73 -0.97 14.33 6.49
N MET A 74 -1.49 13.10 6.56
CA MET A 74 -1.44 12.28 7.77
C MET A 74 -0.01 11.90 8.16
N GLN A 75 0.83 11.58 7.18
CA GLN A 75 2.25 11.27 7.39
C GLN A 75 3.03 12.49 7.87
N LYS A 76 2.79 13.68 7.29
CA LYS A 76 3.39 14.93 7.78
C LYS A 76 2.98 15.24 9.22
N ALA A 77 1.71 15.00 9.57
CA ALA A 77 1.26 15.17 10.94
C ALA A 77 1.98 14.21 11.91
N LEU A 78 2.19 12.95 11.51
CA LEU A 78 2.98 12.01 12.29
C LEU A 78 4.44 12.45 12.42
N GLN A 79 5.08 12.90 11.33
CA GLN A 79 6.46 13.37 11.34
C GLN A 79 6.64 14.56 12.29
N LEU A 80 5.76 15.56 12.21
CA LEU A 80 5.80 16.73 13.10
C LEU A 80 5.71 16.31 14.58
N TYR A 81 4.76 15.43 14.90
CA TYR A 81 4.63 14.90 16.25
C TYR A 81 5.87 14.12 16.69
N ALA A 82 6.44 13.29 15.81
CA ALA A 82 7.63 12.52 16.09
C ALA A 82 8.85 13.43 16.37
N ASP A 83 9.03 14.49 15.58
CA ASP A 83 10.11 15.46 15.75
C ASP A 83 10.01 16.20 17.10
N GLU A 84 8.80 16.63 17.48
CA GLU A 84 8.53 17.32 18.75
C GLU A 84 8.73 16.42 19.99
N ASN A 85 8.54 15.11 19.82
CA ASN A 85 8.59 14.13 20.91
C ASN A 85 9.82 13.22 20.84
N ASN A 86 10.75 13.48 19.92
CA ASN A 86 11.96 12.68 19.70
C ASN A 86 11.68 11.18 19.50
N LEU A 87 10.67 10.86 18.67
CA LEU A 87 10.28 9.49 18.32
C LEU A 87 10.93 9.09 17.00
N GLU A 88 11.45 7.86 16.93
CA GLU A 88 11.88 7.28 15.65
C GLU A 88 10.66 6.75 14.88
N VAL A 89 10.48 7.25 13.66
CA VAL A 89 9.43 6.81 12.73
C VAL A 89 10.01 6.48 11.36
N TYR A 90 9.46 5.46 10.71
CA TYR A 90 9.65 5.23 9.28
C TYR A 90 8.39 5.67 8.54
N ILE A 91 8.53 6.58 7.57
CA ILE A 91 7.44 7.12 6.75
C ILE A 91 7.88 7.07 5.29
N GLU A 92 7.01 6.58 4.39
CA GLU A 92 7.29 6.42 2.95
C GLU A 92 8.65 5.73 2.67
N THR A 93 9.07 4.85 3.58
CA THR A 93 10.39 4.21 3.52
C THR A 93 10.34 3.00 2.61
N GLU A 94 11.28 2.91 1.68
CA GLU A 94 11.42 1.72 0.83
C GLU A 94 11.88 0.52 1.66
N ILE A 95 11.23 -0.62 1.44
CA ILE A 95 11.58 -1.90 2.01
C ILE A 95 11.82 -2.92 0.90
N THR A 96 12.76 -3.83 1.13
CA THR A 96 13.01 -4.97 0.23
C THR A 96 13.10 -6.27 1.02
N ILE A 97 12.58 -7.35 0.44
CA ILE A 97 12.66 -8.71 0.98
C ILE A 97 13.27 -9.60 -0.11
N PRO A 98 14.61 -9.59 -0.27
CA PRO A 98 15.28 -10.19 -1.43
C PRO A 98 14.97 -11.68 -1.61
N ARG A 99 14.88 -12.44 -0.51
CA ARG A 99 14.54 -13.87 -0.54
C ARG A 99 13.16 -14.16 -1.17
N LEU A 100 12.27 -13.17 -1.17
CA LEU A 100 10.93 -13.24 -1.77
C LEU A 100 10.81 -12.43 -3.07
N ASN A 101 11.86 -11.72 -3.49
CA ASN A 101 11.81 -10.80 -4.63
C ASN A 101 10.65 -9.79 -4.53
N VAL A 102 10.44 -9.24 -3.32
CA VAL A 102 9.38 -8.28 -3.03
C VAL A 102 9.98 -6.95 -2.56
N ARG A 103 9.43 -5.84 -3.04
CA ARG A 103 9.72 -4.48 -2.58
C ARG A 103 8.44 -3.71 -2.27
N SER A 104 8.54 -2.66 -1.46
CA SER A 104 7.43 -1.71 -1.28
C SER A 104 7.85 -0.43 -0.58
N PHE A 105 6.87 0.47 -0.39
CA PHE A 105 6.98 1.67 0.43
C PHE A 105 5.97 1.56 1.55
N ILE A 106 6.43 1.67 2.79
CA ILE A 106 5.53 1.62 3.95
C ILE A 106 4.90 2.99 4.20
N ASP A 107 3.65 3.02 4.68
CA ASP A 107 3.03 4.30 5.03
C ASP A 107 3.59 4.86 6.34
N ALA A 108 3.60 4.07 7.42
CA ALA A 108 4.17 4.49 8.71
C ALA A 108 4.53 3.32 9.65
N MET A 109 5.67 3.42 10.34
CA MET A 109 6.05 2.59 11.50
C MET A 109 6.54 3.49 12.63
N ILE A 110 5.99 3.33 13.83
CA ILE A 110 6.46 3.98 15.06
C ILE A 110 7.31 2.96 15.80
N VAL A 111 8.62 3.22 15.91
CA VAL A 111 9.61 2.22 16.34
C VAL A 111 9.44 1.84 17.80
N GLU A 112 9.35 2.81 18.69
CA GLU A 112 9.25 2.59 20.14
C GLU A 112 8.00 1.79 20.52
N ASP A 113 6.89 2.11 19.85
CA ASP A 113 5.60 1.46 20.03
C ASP A 113 5.51 0.09 19.35
N GLY A 114 6.45 -0.23 18.44
CA GLY A 114 6.32 -1.39 17.56
C GLY A 114 5.02 -1.34 16.74
N ALA A 115 4.58 -0.14 16.32
CA ALA A 115 3.27 0.08 15.74
C ALA A 115 3.34 0.41 14.25
N LEU A 116 2.88 -0.53 13.44
CA LEU A 116 2.90 -0.47 11.98
C LEU A 116 1.52 -0.11 11.44
N TYR A 117 1.47 0.89 10.56
CA TYR A 117 0.24 1.39 9.96
C TYR A 117 0.31 1.36 8.43
N ASP A 118 -0.83 1.10 7.82
CA ASP A 118 -1.07 1.25 6.39
C ASP A 118 -2.36 2.07 6.22
N ILE A 119 -2.22 3.24 5.62
CA ILE A 119 -3.29 4.22 5.42
C ILE A 119 -4.09 3.79 4.19
N LYS A 120 -5.41 3.96 4.26
CA LYS A 120 -6.31 3.63 3.16
C LYS A 120 -7.39 4.68 3.03
N THR A 121 -7.54 5.27 1.85
CA THR A 121 -8.71 6.07 1.53
C THR A 121 -9.80 5.21 0.89
N CYS A 122 -11.07 5.48 1.21
CA CYS A 122 -12.18 4.73 0.66
C CYS A 122 -13.43 5.62 0.51
N ASN A 123 -14.37 5.18 -0.33
CA ASN A 123 -15.68 5.82 -0.44
C ASN A 123 -16.67 5.22 0.57
N ASP A 124 -17.85 5.85 0.70
CA ASP A 124 -18.92 5.38 1.59
C ASP A 124 -19.31 3.92 1.37
N TYR A 125 -19.37 3.46 0.12
CA TYR A 125 -19.73 2.08 -0.18
C TYR A 125 -18.73 1.09 0.45
N LYS A 126 -17.43 1.31 0.21
CA LYS A 126 -16.38 0.49 0.81
C LYS A 126 -16.37 0.65 2.33
N TRP A 127 -16.53 1.86 2.86
CA TRP A 127 -16.62 2.12 4.29
C TRP A 127 -17.75 1.32 4.95
N GLN A 128 -18.96 1.34 4.39
CA GLN A 128 -20.10 0.58 4.88
C GLN A 128 -19.85 -0.93 4.82
N SER A 129 -19.21 -1.42 3.75
CA SER A 129 -18.84 -2.85 3.62
C SER A 129 -17.86 -3.35 4.68
N LEU A 130 -17.11 -2.43 5.31
CA LEU A 130 -16.13 -2.74 6.35
C LEU A 130 -16.68 -2.51 7.76
N PHE A 131 -17.44 -1.43 7.97
CA PHE A 131 -17.71 -0.90 9.31
C PHE A 131 -19.18 -0.76 9.69
N SER A 132 -20.11 -1.09 8.79
CA SER A 132 -21.53 -1.15 9.15
C SER A 132 -21.82 -2.36 10.07
N LYS A 133 -23.06 -2.45 10.59
CA LYS A 133 -23.51 -3.59 11.40
C LYS A 133 -23.28 -4.96 10.73
N HIS A 134 -23.29 -5.01 9.39
CA HIS A 134 -23.05 -6.22 8.59
C HIS A 134 -21.73 -6.17 7.83
N GLY A 135 -20.85 -5.21 8.16
CA GLY A 135 -19.54 -5.08 7.56
C GLY A 135 -18.60 -6.20 7.99
N SER A 136 -17.64 -6.54 7.11
CA SER A 136 -16.58 -7.49 7.42
C SER A 136 -15.23 -6.96 6.97
N LEU A 137 -14.23 -7.07 7.85
CA LEU A 137 -12.85 -6.76 7.52
C LEU A 137 -12.22 -7.79 6.55
N ASP A 138 -12.87 -8.94 6.31
CA ASP A 138 -12.44 -9.87 5.25
C ASP A 138 -12.45 -9.21 3.88
N ASN A 139 -13.29 -8.19 3.68
CA ASN A 139 -13.31 -7.37 2.47
C ASN A 139 -12.04 -6.53 2.29
N ALA A 140 -11.15 -6.46 3.28
CA ALA A 140 -9.86 -5.77 3.24
C ALA A 140 -8.67 -6.74 3.34
N ARG A 141 -8.88 -8.05 3.10
CA ARG A 141 -7.85 -9.08 3.27
C ARG A 141 -6.58 -8.80 2.46
N ASN A 142 -6.68 -8.28 1.24
CA ASN A 142 -5.51 -7.89 0.44
C ASN A 142 -4.67 -6.81 1.15
N TYR A 143 -5.30 -5.80 1.75
CA TYR A 143 -4.60 -4.78 2.54
C TYR A 143 -3.95 -5.37 3.79
N MET A 144 -4.57 -6.38 4.42
CA MET A 144 -3.94 -7.08 5.55
C MET A 144 -2.71 -7.89 5.15
N VAL A 145 -2.71 -8.51 3.97
CA VAL A 145 -1.52 -9.23 3.45
C VAL A 145 -0.43 -8.23 3.02
N GLN A 146 -0.81 -7.09 2.46
CA GLN A 146 0.12 -5.98 2.18
C GLN A 146 0.80 -5.50 3.47
N LEU A 147 0.02 -5.16 4.50
CA LEU A 147 0.54 -4.76 5.82
C LEU A 147 1.36 -5.88 6.49
N GLY A 148 0.95 -7.14 6.33
CA GLY A 148 1.75 -8.29 6.78
C GLY A 148 3.09 -8.40 6.05
N THR A 149 3.18 -7.98 4.79
CA THR A 149 4.44 -7.92 4.04
C THR A 149 5.37 -6.85 4.61
N TYR A 150 4.83 -5.72 5.05
CA TYR A 150 5.61 -4.69 5.75
C TYR A 150 6.14 -5.23 7.08
N GLY A 151 5.27 -5.91 7.84
CA GLY A 151 5.68 -6.55 9.09
C GLY A 151 6.73 -7.65 8.89
N LEU A 152 6.71 -8.33 7.74
CA LEU A 152 7.73 -9.33 7.41
C LEU A 152 9.12 -8.71 7.30
N TYR A 153 9.25 -7.55 6.64
CA TYR A 153 10.51 -6.83 6.55
C TYR A 153 11.05 -6.46 7.93
N PHE A 154 10.23 -5.85 8.79
CA PHE A 154 10.66 -5.43 10.12
C PHE A 154 11.03 -6.61 11.03
N ARG A 155 10.27 -7.71 10.96
CA ARG A 155 10.61 -8.94 11.67
C ARG A 155 11.94 -9.51 11.21
N ASP A 156 12.18 -9.58 9.90
CA ASP A 156 13.44 -10.10 9.32
C ASP A 156 14.65 -9.20 9.70
N ASN A 157 14.41 -7.93 10.04
CA ASN A 157 15.42 -6.98 10.55
C ASN A 157 15.45 -6.86 12.09
N GLY A 158 14.82 -7.79 12.81
CA GLY A 158 14.94 -7.88 14.27
C GLY A 158 14.10 -6.88 15.06
N MET A 159 13.15 -6.18 14.44
CA MET A 159 12.26 -5.25 15.12
C MET A 159 11.02 -5.97 15.67
N ASP A 160 10.64 -5.64 16.91
CA ASP A 160 9.43 -6.16 17.54
C ASP A 160 8.19 -5.38 17.07
N ILE A 161 7.24 -6.09 16.48
CA ILE A 161 5.96 -5.52 16.04
C ILE A 161 4.92 -5.86 17.09
N LYS A 162 4.42 -4.86 17.80
CA LYS A 162 3.39 -4.99 18.83
C LYS A 162 2.00 -4.73 18.27
N LYS A 163 1.89 -3.88 17.25
CA LYS A 163 0.63 -3.47 16.61
C LYS A 163 0.77 -3.42 15.09
N MET A 164 -0.26 -3.91 14.40
CA MET A 164 -0.46 -3.66 12.97
C MET A 164 -1.89 -3.18 12.77
N SER A 165 -2.08 -2.06 12.08
CA SER A 165 -3.41 -1.52 11.83
C SER A 165 -3.56 -0.90 10.45
N LEU A 166 -4.74 -1.08 9.85
CA LEU A 166 -5.17 -0.32 8.70
C LEU A 166 -5.89 0.94 9.19
N LEU A 167 -5.49 2.11 8.70
CA LEU A 167 -6.13 3.38 9.05
C LEU A 167 -6.97 3.86 7.87
N PHE A 168 -8.29 3.69 7.99
CA PHE A 168 -9.23 4.05 6.93
C PHE A 168 -9.69 5.49 7.06
N TYR A 169 -9.61 6.24 5.96
CA TYR A 169 -10.16 7.58 5.78
C TYR A 169 -11.32 7.53 4.77
N ASN A 170 -12.49 8.01 5.17
CA ASN A 170 -13.65 8.11 4.28
C ASN A 170 -13.60 9.42 3.49
N LYS A 171 -13.52 9.31 2.16
CA LYS A 171 -13.45 10.47 1.25
C LYS A 171 -14.76 11.26 1.17
N ASN A 172 -15.88 10.67 1.58
CA ASN A 172 -17.20 11.31 1.51
C ASN A 172 -17.46 12.26 2.69
N ASP A 173 -16.98 11.93 3.89
CA ASP A 173 -17.31 12.66 5.12
C ASP A 173 -16.14 12.82 6.10
N SER A 174 -14.92 12.50 5.66
CA SER A 174 -13.68 12.63 6.43
C SER A 174 -13.63 11.81 7.72
N ARG A 175 -14.53 10.84 7.92
CA ARG A 175 -14.43 9.94 9.08
C ARG A 175 -13.17 9.10 8.98
N VAL A 176 -12.50 8.91 10.11
CA VAL A 176 -11.30 8.07 10.23
C VAL A 176 -11.59 6.92 11.17
N LYS A 177 -11.16 5.71 10.81
CA LYS A 177 -11.32 4.52 11.65
C LYS A 177 -10.13 3.58 11.51
N GLU A 178 -9.63 3.14 12.66
CA GLU A 178 -8.59 2.13 12.74
C GLU A 178 -9.21 0.72 12.70
N ALA A 179 -8.64 -0.16 11.87
CA ALA A 179 -8.91 -1.59 11.86
C ALA A 179 -7.66 -2.36 12.25
N LYS A 180 -7.67 -2.97 13.43
CA LYS A 180 -6.54 -3.80 13.93
C LYS A 180 -6.37 -5.04 13.05
N VAL A 181 -5.12 -5.35 12.72
CA VAL A 181 -4.73 -6.51 11.93
C VAL A 181 -3.90 -7.46 12.80
N SER A 182 -4.27 -8.74 12.79
CA SER A 182 -3.51 -9.76 13.53
C SER A 182 -2.10 -9.91 12.97
N ARG A 183 -1.10 -10.02 13.86
CA ARG A 183 0.30 -10.32 13.48
C ARG A 183 0.48 -11.63 12.73
N THR A 184 -0.49 -12.55 12.78
CA THR A 184 -0.52 -13.75 11.93
C THR A 184 -0.57 -13.45 10.43
N TYR A 185 -0.90 -12.21 10.04
CA TYR A 185 -0.80 -11.78 8.66
C TYR A 185 0.64 -11.65 8.16
N ILE A 186 1.64 -11.53 9.05
CA ILE A 186 3.06 -11.57 8.68
C ILE A 186 3.41 -12.94 8.07
N ASP A 187 3.05 -14.02 8.76
CA ASP A 187 3.25 -15.38 8.26
C ASP A 187 2.39 -15.67 7.03
N THR A 188 1.20 -15.06 6.96
CA THR A 188 0.31 -15.19 5.80
C THR A 188 0.92 -14.52 4.56
N ALA A 189 1.50 -13.34 4.72
CA ALA A 189 2.22 -12.64 3.65
C ALA A 189 3.44 -13.45 3.19
N GLU A 190 4.24 -13.97 4.12
CA GLU A 190 5.38 -14.81 3.77
C GLU A 190 4.95 -16.05 2.96
N ARG A 191 3.92 -16.77 3.40
CA ARG A 191 3.38 -17.93 2.68
C ARG A 191 2.83 -17.54 1.31
N TYR A 192 2.13 -16.42 1.22
CA TYR A 192 1.60 -15.91 -0.03
C TYR A 192 2.72 -15.69 -1.06
N TRP A 193 3.78 -14.97 -0.70
CA TRP A 193 4.88 -14.68 -1.61
C TRP A 193 5.71 -15.92 -1.97
N LYS A 194 5.92 -16.84 -1.03
CA LYS A 194 6.53 -18.15 -1.33
C LYS A 194 5.73 -18.90 -2.40
N LYS A 195 4.40 -18.94 -2.26
CA LYS A 195 3.51 -19.57 -3.23
C LYS A 195 3.54 -18.87 -4.60
N VAL A 196 3.53 -17.54 -4.62
CA VAL A 196 3.66 -16.77 -5.89
C VAL A 196 4.95 -17.15 -6.62
N LYS A 197 6.10 -17.17 -5.91
CA LYS A 197 7.38 -17.57 -6.50
C LYS A 197 7.41 -19.02 -6.97
N GLU A 198 6.78 -19.92 -6.23
CA GLU A 198 6.67 -21.32 -6.62
C GLU A 198 5.88 -21.47 -7.92
N LEU A 199 4.69 -20.86 -7.99
CA LEU A 199 3.82 -20.93 -9.17
C LEU A 199 4.45 -20.33 -10.43
N PHE A 200 5.34 -19.34 -10.29
CA PHE A 200 6.05 -18.77 -11.44
C PHE A 200 7.08 -19.71 -12.06
N LYS A 201 7.57 -20.72 -11.32
CA LYS A 201 8.56 -21.68 -11.85
C LYS A 201 7.94 -22.61 -12.90
N ASP A 202 6.64 -22.87 -12.78
CA ASP A 202 5.91 -23.79 -13.66
C ASP A 202 5.30 -23.07 -14.87
N GLY A 203 5.63 -21.80 -15.09
CA GLY A 203 5.08 -20.95 -16.14
C GLY A 203 3.79 -20.25 -15.72
N LEU A 204 2.81 -20.17 -16.61
CA LEU A 204 1.54 -19.48 -16.36
C LEU A 204 0.77 -20.15 -15.19
N PRO A 205 0.51 -19.44 -14.08
CA PRO A 205 -0.23 -19.98 -12.95
C PRO A 205 -1.67 -20.37 -13.34
N PRO A 206 -2.28 -21.35 -12.65
CA PRO A 206 -3.65 -21.79 -12.90
C PRO A 206 -4.65 -20.62 -12.81
#